data_AF-A0A1Y1MAQ5-F1
#
_entry.id   AF-A0A1Y1MAQ5-F1
#
_cell.length_a   1.000
_cell.length_b   1.000
_cell.length_c   1.000
_cell.angle_alpha   90.00
_cell.angle_beta   90.00
_cell.angle_gamma   90.00
#
_symmetry.space_group_name_H-M   'P 1'
#
loop_
_entity.id
_entity.type
_entity.pdbx_description
1 polymer ?
#
loop_
_entity_poly.entity_id
_entity_poly.type
_entity_poly.pdbx_seq_one_letter_code
_entity_poly.pdbx_strand_id
1 'polypeptide(L)'
;PTFVRYTPTSQMGDNSQKETRIMKIVERQRDPMEPPKFKHKKIPRGPPSPPPPVMHSPPRKLTAQDQEMWKIPPAVSNWKNPKGFTVPLDKRLAADGRGLQDISINDKHAQFAEAVKMAERHAREEVQQRALMQQRLAEK
;
A
#
# COMPACT_ATOMS: atom_id res chain seq x y z
N PRO A 1 -21.94 -28.48 -45.79
CA PRO A 1 -22.68 -27.29 -46.29
C PRO A 1 -24.00 -27.19 -45.54
N THR A 2 -24.38 -25.99 -45.12
CA THR A 2 -25.57 -25.74 -44.30
C THR A 2 -26.67 -25.13 -45.16
N PHE A 3 -27.86 -25.71 -45.14
CA PHE A 3 -29.02 -25.15 -45.85
C PHE A 3 -29.90 -24.41 -44.86
N VAL A 4 -30.19 -23.14 -45.13
CA VAL A 4 -31.03 -22.29 -44.31
C VAL A 4 -32.24 -21.88 -45.12
N ARG A 5 -33.44 -22.09 -44.57
CA ARG A 5 -34.67 -21.54 -45.13
C ARG A 5 -34.82 -20.11 -44.65
N TYR A 6 -34.98 -19.19 -45.58
CA TYR A 6 -35.24 -17.78 -45.31
C TYR A 6 -36.57 -17.38 -45.92
N THR A 7 -37.46 -16.90 -45.06
CA THR A 7 -38.69 -16.25 -45.48
C THR A 7 -38.45 -14.75 -45.40
N PRO A 8 -38.40 -14.03 -46.53
CA PRO A 8 -38.21 -12.59 -46.50
C PRO A 8 -39.41 -11.92 -45.83
N THR A 9 -39.14 -11.08 -44.83
CA THR A 9 -40.12 -10.13 -44.30
C THR A 9 -40.26 -8.95 -45.25
N SER A 10 -41.38 -8.22 -45.20
CA SER A 10 -41.70 -7.12 -46.12
C SER A 10 -40.60 -6.05 -46.14
N GLN A 11 -39.73 -6.13 -47.14
CA GLN A 11 -38.82 -5.06 -47.47
C GLN A 11 -39.57 -4.01 -48.29
N MET A 12 -39.51 -2.75 -47.86
CA MET A 12 -39.99 -1.58 -48.61
C MET A 12 -41.50 -1.57 -48.97
N GLY A 13 -42.37 -1.98 -48.04
CA GLY A 13 -43.84 -1.81 -48.20
C GLY A 13 -44.52 -2.71 -49.25
N ASP A 14 -43.78 -3.61 -49.87
CA ASP A 14 -44.31 -4.63 -50.77
C ASP A 14 -44.91 -5.81 -49.96
N ASN A 15 -46.25 -5.87 -49.96
CA ASN A 15 -47.10 -6.82 -49.21
C ASN A 15 -47.48 -8.08 -50.00
N SER A 16 -46.81 -8.37 -51.12
CA SER A 16 -47.01 -9.61 -51.87
C SER A 16 -46.60 -10.85 -51.03
N GLN A 17 -47.27 -12.00 -51.23
CA GLN A 17 -46.86 -13.26 -50.60
C GLN A 17 -45.51 -13.69 -51.20
N LYS A 18 -44.44 -13.60 -50.40
CA LYS A 18 -43.08 -13.92 -50.86
C LYS A 18 -42.76 -15.38 -50.59
N GLU A 19 -42.30 -16.06 -51.63
CA GLU A 19 -41.87 -17.45 -51.54
C GLU A 19 -40.67 -17.62 -50.62
N THR A 20 -40.68 -18.71 -49.84
CA THR A 20 -39.57 -19.09 -48.99
C THR A 20 -38.37 -19.51 -49.85
N ARG A 21 -37.20 -18.96 -49.56
CA ARG A 21 -35.96 -19.26 -50.29
C ARG A 21 -35.10 -20.23 -49.48
N ILE A 22 -34.46 -21.19 -50.15
CA ILE A 22 -33.51 -22.10 -49.52
C ILE A 22 -32.11 -21.68 -49.94
N MET A 23 -31.29 -21.23 -48.98
CA MET A 23 -29.93 -20.78 -49.22
C MET A 23 -28.93 -21.85 -48.76
N LYS A 24 -27.94 -22.13 -49.61
CA LYS A 24 -26.80 -22.99 -49.27
C LYS A 24 -25.64 -22.12 -48.80
N ILE A 25 -25.39 -22.14 -47.50
CA ILE A 25 -24.24 -21.46 -46.89
C ILE A 25 -23.06 -22.42 -46.93
N VAL A 26 -21.96 -21.96 -47.51
CA VAL A 26 -20.68 -22.68 -47.59
C VAL A 26 -19.62 -21.78 -46.98
N GLU A 27 -18.84 -22.31 -46.04
CA GLU A 27 -17.69 -21.58 -45.51
C GLU A 27 -16.66 -21.37 -46.62
N ARG A 28 -16.17 -20.14 -46.75
CA ARG A 28 -15.11 -19.82 -47.70
C ARG A 28 -13.81 -20.49 -47.25
N GLN A 29 -13.12 -21.16 -48.18
CA GLN A 29 -11.80 -21.73 -47.92
C GLN A 29 -10.83 -20.63 -47.44
N ARG A 30 -10.20 -20.87 -46.29
CA ARG A 30 -9.19 -19.97 -45.69
C ARG A 30 -7.79 -20.42 -46.08
N ASP A 31 -6.92 -19.47 -46.39
CA ASP A 31 -5.52 -19.74 -46.70
C ASP A 31 -4.75 -20.01 -45.40
N PRO A 32 -4.07 -21.17 -45.28
CA PRO A 32 -3.30 -21.51 -44.07
C PRO A 32 -2.11 -20.57 -43.81
N MET A 33 -1.64 -19.81 -44.80
CA MET A 33 -0.50 -18.89 -44.67
C MET A 33 -0.90 -17.42 -44.55
N GLU A 34 -2.19 -17.11 -44.47
CA GLU A 34 -2.67 -15.72 -44.41
C GLU A 34 -2.42 -15.09 -43.02
N PRO A 35 -1.76 -13.92 -42.93
CA PRO A 35 -1.52 -13.25 -41.66
C PRO A 35 -2.80 -12.61 -41.08
N PRO A 36 -2.82 -12.27 -39.77
CA PRO A 36 -3.98 -11.63 -39.13
C PRO A 36 -4.37 -10.29 -39.79
N LYS A 37 -5.65 -10.14 -40.16
CA LYS A 37 -6.17 -8.97 -40.88
C LYS A 37 -6.38 -7.72 -40.03
N PHE A 38 -6.51 -7.88 -38.71
CA PHE A 38 -6.93 -6.79 -37.82
C PHE A 38 -5.95 -6.58 -36.67
N LYS A 39 -5.76 -5.30 -36.31
CA LYS A 39 -4.97 -4.89 -35.14
C LYS A 39 -5.88 -4.76 -33.90
N HIS A 40 -5.30 -4.91 -32.72
CA HIS A 40 -6.03 -4.67 -31.47
C HIS A 40 -6.25 -3.16 -31.25
N LYS A 41 -7.51 -2.76 -31.04
CA LYS A 41 -7.89 -1.39 -30.70
C LYS A 41 -8.32 -1.31 -29.24
N LYS A 42 -7.68 -0.46 -28.44
CA LYS A 42 -8.07 -0.21 -27.05
C LYS A 42 -9.17 0.85 -27.02
N ILE A 43 -10.38 0.45 -26.63
CA ILE A 43 -11.56 1.31 -26.52
C ILE A 43 -11.89 1.48 -25.03
N PRO A 44 -12.33 2.67 -24.58
CA PRO A 44 -12.84 2.83 -23.21
C PRO A 44 -13.93 1.81 -22.89
N ARG A 45 -14.07 1.41 -21.62
CA ARG A 45 -15.18 0.54 -21.23
C ARG A 45 -16.49 1.25 -21.53
N GLY A 46 -17.43 0.50 -22.09
CA GLY A 46 -18.81 0.96 -22.26
C GLY A 46 -19.48 1.27 -20.90
N PRO A 47 -20.65 1.91 -20.92
CA PRO A 47 -21.39 2.17 -19.69
C PRO A 47 -21.70 0.85 -18.96
N PRO A 48 -21.72 0.86 -17.62
CA PRO A 48 -22.19 -0.30 -16.87
C PRO A 48 -23.68 -0.55 -17.15
N SER A 49 -24.14 -1.76 -16.85
CA SER A 49 -25.58 -2.03 -16.76
C SER A 49 -26.24 -1.04 -15.79
N PRO A 50 -27.53 -0.70 -15.97
CA PRO A 50 -28.24 0.14 -15.02
C PRO A 50 -28.06 -0.43 -13.59
N PRO A 51 -27.69 0.39 -12.60
CA PRO A 51 -27.41 -0.12 -11.26
C PRO A 51 -28.69 -0.69 -10.67
N PRO A 52 -28.63 -1.87 -10.04
CA PRO A 52 -29.79 -2.43 -9.36
C PRO A 52 -30.21 -1.54 -8.17
N PRO A 53 -31.50 -1.52 -7.80
CA PRO A 53 -31.97 -0.77 -6.65
C PRO A 53 -31.32 -1.31 -5.37
N VAL A 54 -30.75 -0.42 -4.56
CA VAL A 54 -30.11 -0.81 -3.29
C VAL A 54 -31.14 -0.72 -2.16
N MET A 55 -31.56 -1.88 -1.65
CA MET A 55 -32.56 -2.01 -0.59
C MET A 55 -31.93 -1.84 0.80
N HIS A 56 -31.52 -0.63 1.14
CA HIS A 56 -31.02 -0.31 2.48
C HIS A 56 -32.16 -0.22 3.50
N SER A 57 -31.85 -0.47 4.77
CA SER A 57 -32.71 -0.06 5.88
C SER A 57 -32.73 1.47 6.00
N PRO A 58 -33.71 2.07 6.70
CA PRO A 58 -33.70 3.50 6.97
C PRO A 58 -32.36 3.94 7.59
N PRO A 59 -31.79 5.08 7.16
CA PRO A 59 -30.49 5.53 7.65
C PRO A 59 -30.55 5.76 9.15
N ARG A 60 -29.59 5.16 9.88
CA ARG A 60 -29.44 5.39 11.32
C ARG A 60 -29.01 6.84 11.54
N LYS A 61 -29.59 7.51 12.54
CA LYS A 61 -29.18 8.86 12.92
C LYS A 61 -27.78 8.79 13.52
N LEU A 62 -26.85 9.52 12.93
CA LEU A 62 -25.49 9.67 13.46
C LEU A 62 -25.50 10.78 14.52
N THR A 63 -24.80 10.55 15.64
CA THR A 63 -24.59 11.61 16.63
C THR A 63 -23.42 12.50 16.22
N ALA A 64 -23.43 13.78 16.63
CA ALA A 64 -22.31 14.68 16.38
C ALA A 64 -21.01 14.17 17.02
N GLN A 65 -21.11 13.54 18.20
CA GLN A 65 -19.98 12.96 18.92
C GLN A 65 -19.33 11.82 18.14
N ASP A 66 -20.13 10.92 17.57
CA ASP A 66 -19.60 9.84 16.73
C ASP A 66 -18.86 10.42 15.51
N GLN A 67 -19.44 11.39 14.82
CA GLN A 67 -18.81 12.02 13.67
C GLN A 67 -17.46 12.68 14.03
N GLU A 68 -17.36 13.31 15.21
CA GLU A 68 -16.13 13.93 15.70
C GLU A 68 -15.05 12.90 16.08
N MET A 69 -15.43 11.80 16.73
CA MET A 69 -14.50 10.71 17.07
C MET A 69 -13.86 10.07 15.83
N TRP A 70 -14.58 10.06 14.70
CA TRP A 70 -14.08 9.55 13.43
C TRP A 70 -13.36 10.61 12.57
N LYS A 71 -13.11 11.81 13.12
CA LYS A 71 -12.36 12.85 12.41
C LYS A 71 -10.86 12.53 12.41
N ILE A 72 -10.38 12.05 11.27
CA ILE A 72 -8.96 11.72 11.07
C ILE A 72 -8.13 13.02 10.95
N PRO A 73 -7.09 13.22 11.79
CA PRO A 73 -6.22 14.38 11.67
C PRO A 73 -5.34 14.31 10.40
N PRO A 74 -4.94 15.46 9.82
CA PRO A 74 -4.10 15.47 8.63
C PRO A 74 -2.72 14.88 8.91
N ALA A 75 -2.23 14.04 8.00
CA ALA A 75 -0.91 13.44 8.10
C ALA A 75 0.17 14.45 7.69
N VAL A 76 0.91 14.99 8.68
CA VAL A 76 2.10 15.80 8.46
C VAL A 76 3.32 14.88 8.55
N SER A 77 4.00 14.66 7.43
CA SER A 77 5.15 13.76 7.41
C SER A 77 6.47 14.50 7.59
N ASN A 78 7.42 13.89 8.31
CA ASN A 78 8.77 14.43 8.53
C ASN A 78 9.71 14.24 7.32
N TRP A 79 9.31 13.46 6.31
CA TRP A 79 10.15 13.13 5.14
C TRP A 79 9.61 13.64 3.81
N LYS A 80 8.29 13.58 3.59
CA LYS A 80 7.65 13.89 2.31
C LYS A 80 6.75 15.12 2.41
N ASN A 81 7.02 16.10 1.57
CA ASN A 81 6.17 17.27 1.36
C ASN A 81 6.10 17.59 -0.15
N PRO A 82 5.37 16.79 -0.94
CA PRO A 82 5.40 16.88 -2.41
C PRO A 82 4.85 18.20 -2.94
N LYS A 83 3.93 18.83 -2.19
CA LYS A 83 3.32 20.12 -2.54
C LYS A 83 4.07 21.33 -1.96
N GLY A 84 5.15 21.10 -1.20
CA GLY A 84 5.99 22.17 -0.67
C GLY A 84 5.31 23.09 0.35
N PHE A 85 4.27 22.63 1.06
CA PHE A 85 3.57 23.48 2.03
C PHE A 85 4.48 23.95 3.17
N THR A 86 4.35 25.22 3.55
CA THR A 86 4.99 25.79 4.75
C THR A 86 4.17 25.40 5.98
N VAL A 87 4.57 24.32 6.64
CA VAL A 87 3.96 23.88 7.90
C VAL A 87 4.74 24.46 9.09
N PRO A 88 4.08 25.12 10.06
CA PRO A 88 4.73 25.64 11.26
C PRO A 88 5.25 24.50 12.15
N LEU A 89 6.23 24.81 13.01
CA LEU A 89 6.98 23.80 13.77
C LEU A 89 6.09 23.02 14.74
N ASP A 90 5.15 23.69 15.42
CA ASP A 90 4.20 23.06 16.34
C ASP A 90 3.40 21.95 15.66
N LYS A 91 2.92 22.17 14.43
CA LYS A 91 2.15 21.18 13.67
C LYS A 91 3.00 20.07 13.07
N ARG A 92 4.29 20.30 12.82
CA ARG A 92 5.22 19.26 12.39
C ARG A 92 5.57 18.30 13.53
N LEU A 93 5.76 18.85 14.71
CA LEU A 93 6.09 18.10 15.92
C LEU A 93 4.86 17.51 16.61
N ALA A 94 3.65 17.95 16.26
CA ALA A 94 2.41 17.49 16.91
C ALA A 94 2.19 15.96 16.85
N ALA A 95 2.63 15.30 15.78
CA ALA A 95 2.53 13.85 15.63
C ALA A 95 3.76 13.11 16.17
N ASP A 96 4.76 13.83 16.68
CA ASP A 96 6.00 13.25 17.18
C ASP A 96 5.82 12.79 18.64
N GLY A 97 5.54 11.50 18.80
CA GLY A 97 5.33 10.87 20.11
C GLY A 97 6.59 10.73 20.97
N ARG A 98 7.77 11.22 20.53
CA ARG A 98 9.01 11.16 21.31
C ARG A 98 8.90 11.89 22.65
N GLY A 99 8.11 12.96 22.73
CA GLY A 99 7.87 13.69 23.99
C GLY A 99 6.99 12.95 25.00
N LEU A 100 6.36 11.84 24.61
CA LEU A 100 5.55 10.99 25.50
C LEU A 100 6.36 9.83 26.11
N GLN A 101 7.64 9.69 25.74
CA GLN A 101 8.51 8.65 26.27
C GLN A 101 9.20 9.13 27.56
N ASP A 102 8.85 8.52 28.68
CA ASP A 102 9.58 8.68 29.93
C ASP A 102 10.85 7.82 29.92
N ILE A 103 11.99 8.47 29.75
CA ILE A 103 13.30 7.80 29.81
C ILE A 103 13.68 7.62 31.28
N SER A 104 13.61 6.39 31.78
CA SER A 104 14.09 6.02 33.13
C SER A 104 15.42 5.27 33.06
N ILE A 105 16.30 5.52 34.05
CA ILE A 105 17.59 4.85 34.19
C ILE A 105 17.55 3.99 35.46
N ASN A 106 18.08 2.77 35.38
CA ASN A 106 18.11 1.84 36.50
C ASN A 106 19.26 2.16 37.46
N ASP A 107 19.00 2.19 38.77
CA ASP A 107 19.97 2.45 39.84
C ASP A 107 21.20 1.52 39.82
N LYS A 108 21.06 0.31 39.25
CA LYS A 108 22.19 -0.61 39.04
C LYS A 108 23.30 -0.02 38.18
N HIS A 109 23.00 0.97 37.32
CA HIS A 109 24.02 1.67 36.54
C HIS A 109 24.97 2.46 37.44
N ALA A 110 24.47 3.08 38.52
CA ALA A 110 25.30 3.78 39.49
C ALA A 110 26.17 2.80 40.28
N GLN A 111 25.58 1.68 40.75
CA GLN A 111 26.31 0.63 41.46
C GLN A 111 27.43 0.03 40.60
N PHE A 112 27.14 -0.21 39.32
CA PHE A 112 28.12 -0.72 38.35
C PHE A 112 29.26 0.27 38.13
N ALA A 113 28.95 1.57 37.93
CA ALA A 113 29.97 2.59 37.72
C ALA A 113 30.94 2.70 38.92
N GLU A 114 30.42 2.63 40.15
CA GLU A 114 31.25 2.65 41.35
C GLU A 114 32.09 1.38 41.51
N ALA A 115 31.50 0.21 41.27
CA ALA A 115 32.24 -1.06 41.30
C ALA A 115 33.42 -1.06 40.31
N VAL A 116 33.22 -0.56 39.10
CA VAL A 116 34.28 -0.47 38.08
C VAL A 116 35.39 0.49 38.50
N LYS A 117 35.06 1.68 39.05
CA LYS A 117 36.08 2.62 39.56
C LYS A 117 36.90 2.00 40.70
N MET A 118 36.25 1.26 41.59
CA MET A 118 36.92 0.59 42.71
C MET A 118 37.86 -0.52 42.21
N ALA A 119 37.41 -1.33 41.25
CA ALA A 119 38.22 -2.35 40.62
C ALA A 119 39.44 -1.74 39.88
N GLU A 120 39.24 -0.61 39.18
CA GLU A 120 40.34 0.10 38.53
C GLU A 120 41.40 0.57 39.53
N ARG A 121 40.97 1.17 40.65
CA ARG A 121 41.89 1.62 41.71
C ARG A 121 42.71 0.46 42.25
N HIS A 122 42.05 -0.67 42.59
CA HIS A 122 42.73 -1.88 43.05
C HIS A 122 43.75 -2.40 42.03
N ALA A 123 43.36 -2.49 40.75
CA ALA A 123 44.26 -2.95 39.70
C ALA A 123 45.51 -2.06 39.56
N ARG A 124 45.36 -0.73 39.65
CA ARG A 124 46.50 0.21 39.61
C ARG A 124 47.44 0.04 40.80
N GLU A 125 46.89 -0.12 42.00
CA GLU A 125 47.68 -0.35 43.22
C GLU A 125 48.48 -1.66 43.13
N GLU A 126 47.86 -2.74 42.65
CA GLU A 126 48.56 -4.02 42.43
C GLU A 126 49.68 -3.92 41.38
N VAL A 127 49.45 -3.17 40.30
CA VAL A 127 50.47 -2.96 39.26
C VAL A 127 51.64 -2.16 39.82
N GLN A 128 51.39 -1.10 40.59
CA GLN A 128 52.45 -0.33 41.25
C GLN A 128 53.26 -1.18 42.23
N GLN A 129 52.59 -1.98 43.06
CA GLN A 129 53.27 -2.86 44.01
C GLN A 129 54.12 -3.93 43.29
N ARG A 130 53.60 -4.54 42.21
CA ARG A 130 54.36 -5.49 41.39
C ARG A 130 55.57 -4.83 40.73
N ALA A 131 55.42 -3.61 40.20
CA ALA A 131 56.53 -2.86 39.61
C ALA A 131 57.64 -2.56 40.63
N LEU A 132 57.27 -2.08 41.83
CA LEU A 132 58.21 -1.85 42.94
C LEU A 132 58.93 -3.13 43.39
N MET A 133 58.22 -4.25 43.49
CA MET A 133 58.82 -5.55 43.83
C MET A 133 59.83 -6.00 42.77
N GLN A 134 59.48 -5.88 41.48
CA GLN A 134 60.39 -6.24 40.40
C GLN A 134 61.64 -5.35 40.37
N GLN A 135 61.51 -4.04 40.61
CA GLN A 135 62.66 -3.15 40.74
C GLN A 135 63.60 -3.59 41.86
N ARG A 136 63.07 -3.87 43.06
CA ARG A 136 63.88 -4.35 44.20
C ARG A 136 64.58 -5.69 43.96
N LEU A 137 63.98 -6.58 43.16
CA LEU A 137 64.59 -7.84 42.77
C LEU A 137 65.70 -7.66 41.72
N ALA A 138 65.56 -6.66 40.84
CA ALA A 138 66.55 -6.35 39.81
C ALA A 138 67.75 -5.55 40.35
N GLU A 139 67.59 -4.84 41.48
CA GLU A 139 68.66 -4.15 42.19
C GLU A 139 69.52 -5.07 43.08
N LYS A 140 69.12 -6.34 43.25
CA LYS A 140 69.91 -7.40 43.91
C LYS A 140 70.79 -8.14 42.92
#